data_AF-A0A1G6PXV7-F1
#
_entry.id   AF-A0A1G6PXV7-F1
#
_cell.length_a   1.000
_cell.length_b   1.000
_cell.length_c   1.000
_cell.angle_alpha   90.00
_cell.angle_beta   90.00
_cell.angle_gamma   90.00
#
_symmetry.space_group_name_H-M   'P 1'
#
loop_
_entity.id
_entity.type
_entity.pdbx_description
1 polymer ?
#
loop_
_entity_poly.entity_id
_entity_poly.type
_entity_poly.pdbx_seq_one_letter_code
_entity_poly.pdbx_strand_id
1 'polypeptide(L)'
;MNISQCIEDLVRKYVEVWRVANTAEAINNGYCMDFADFLLKYPAVANDGFFIMDSWAIRSGVVMDEYEVHDQGHLNWSLLEGYGISPPSDMSQDDLDKVYFAYHVWVTNGYLHYDSESPEGVASPFDLPIFKRDIERHLAKPVPAQTVTKALRMS
;
A
#
# COMPACT_ATOMS: atom_id res chain seq x y z
N MET A 1 3.75 11.18 -23.87
CA MET A 1 3.56 11.24 -22.41
C MET A 1 3.89 9.85 -21.90
N ASN A 2 4.80 9.72 -20.93
CA ASN A 2 5.00 8.45 -20.23
C ASN A 2 4.11 8.41 -18.97
N ILE A 3 4.07 7.28 -18.25
CA ILE A 3 3.22 7.14 -17.05
C ILE A 3 3.56 8.18 -15.97
N SER A 4 4.83 8.47 -15.73
CA SER A 4 5.25 9.52 -14.79
C SER A 4 4.60 10.86 -15.11
N GLN A 5 4.69 11.30 -16.37
CA GLN A 5 4.04 12.53 -16.84
C GLN A 5 2.50 12.48 -16.75
N CYS A 6 1.89 11.30 -16.95
CA CYS A 6 0.44 11.12 -16.75
C CYS A 6 0.05 11.29 -15.27
N ILE A 7 0.85 10.73 -14.36
CA ILE A 7 0.64 10.84 -12.90
C ILE A 7 0.81 12.30 -12.48
N GLU A 8 1.89 12.97 -12.89
CA GLU A 8 2.11 14.38 -12.58
C GLU A 8 0.99 15.28 -13.11
N ASP A 9 0.53 15.06 -14.35
CA ASP A 9 -0.62 15.78 -14.91
C ASP A 9 -1.90 15.52 -14.11
N LEU A 10 -2.16 14.27 -13.71
CA LEU A 10 -3.34 13.91 -12.95
C LEU A 10 -3.29 14.48 -11.52
N VAL A 11 -2.15 14.42 -10.85
CA VAL A 11 -1.93 15.07 -9.54
C VAL A 11 -2.22 16.56 -9.64
N ARG A 12 -1.69 17.23 -10.68
CA ARG A 12 -1.99 18.65 -10.93
C ARG A 12 -3.49 18.89 -11.12
N LYS A 13 -4.20 18.00 -11.82
CA LYS A 13 -5.67 18.12 -11.98
C LYS A 13 -6.39 18.02 -10.63
N TYR A 14 -6.04 17.06 -9.79
CA TYR A 14 -6.62 16.92 -8.45
C TYR A 14 -6.35 18.14 -7.56
N VAL A 15 -5.13 18.67 -7.60
CA VAL A 15 -4.66 19.72 -6.69
C VAL A 15 -5.04 21.13 -7.16
N GLU A 16 -4.79 21.46 -8.42
CA GLU A 16 -4.85 22.85 -8.90
C GLU A 16 -6.15 23.14 -9.67
N VAL A 17 -6.62 22.17 -10.45
CA VAL A 17 -7.76 22.33 -11.37
C VAL A 17 -9.08 22.02 -10.67
N TRP A 18 -9.21 20.80 -10.15
CA TRP A 18 -10.41 20.32 -9.46
C TRP A 18 -10.42 20.74 -7.99
N ARG A 19 -9.24 20.95 -7.39
CA ARG A 19 -9.05 21.39 -6.00
C ARG A 19 -9.78 20.49 -5.00
N VAL A 20 -9.75 19.19 -5.25
CA VAL A 20 -10.36 18.17 -4.39
C VAL A 20 -9.35 17.56 -3.41
N ALA A 21 -8.05 17.72 -3.68
CA ALA A 21 -6.96 17.36 -2.79
C ALA A 21 -5.96 18.53 -2.74
N ASN A 22 -5.10 18.58 -1.71
CA ASN A 22 -4.11 19.65 -1.57
C ASN A 22 -2.67 19.20 -1.84
N THR A 23 -2.43 17.88 -1.89
CA THR A 23 -1.12 17.25 -2.14
C THR A 23 -1.33 15.89 -2.80
N ALA A 24 -0.26 15.31 -3.38
CA ALA A 24 -0.24 13.91 -3.80
C ALA A 24 -0.64 12.97 -2.65
N GLU A 25 -0.01 13.12 -1.48
CA GLU A 25 -0.38 12.34 -0.29
C GLU A 25 -1.88 12.41 0.05
N ALA A 26 -2.51 13.58 -0.08
CA ALA A 26 -3.95 13.72 0.18
C ALA A 26 -4.82 12.96 -0.84
N ILE A 27 -4.35 12.76 -2.07
CA ILE A 27 -5.00 11.91 -3.06
C ILE A 27 -4.94 10.45 -2.58
N ASN A 28 -3.78 9.98 -2.13
CA ASN A 28 -3.62 8.61 -1.61
C ASN A 28 -4.48 8.32 -0.37
N ASN A 29 -4.86 9.35 0.39
CA ASN A 29 -5.66 9.27 1.63
C ASN A 29 -7.19 9.47 1.44
N GLY A 30 -7.72 9.31 0.22
CA GLY A 30 -9.17 9.39 0.02
C GLY A 30 -9.66 9.30 -1.41
N TYR A 31 -8.76 9.45 -2.39
CA TYR A 31 -9.07 9.47 -3.81
C TYR A 31 -8.26 8.44 -4.61
N CYS A 32 -7.56 7.51 -3.96
CA CYS A 32 -6.65 6.56 -4.61
C CYS A 32 -7.34 5.69 -5.67
N MET A 33 -8.59 5.25 -5.41
CA MET A 33 -9.39 4.48 -6.36
C MET A 33 -9.72 5.29 -7.63
N ASP A 34 -10.32 6.48 -7.47
CA ASP A 34 -10.64 7.37 -8.59
C ASP A 34 -9.37 7.77 -9.36
N PHE A 35 -8.27 8.01 -8.65
CA PHE A 35 -6.99 8.37 -9.23
C PHE A 35 -6.46 7.24 -10.12
N ALA A 36 -6.45 6.00 -9.62
CA ALA A 36 -6.01 4.84 -10.38
C ALA A 36 -6.90 4.60 -11.62
N ASP A 37 -8.23 4.73 -11.47
CA ASP A 37 -9.19 4.64 -12.56
C ASP A 37 -8.98 5.71 -13.63
N PHE A 38 -8.71 6.96 -13.23
CA PHE A 38 -8.42 8.03 -14.19
C PHE A 38 -7.06 7.88 -14.84
N LEU A 39 -6.06 7.38 -14.12
CA LEU A 39 -4.73 7.12 -14.68
C LEU A 39 -4.80 6.10 -15.81
N LEU A 40 -5.54 4.99 -15.63
CA LEU A 40 -5.73 3.99 -16.67
C LEU A 40 -6.47 4.51 -17.91
N LYS A 41 -7.17 5.66 -17.82
CA LYS A 41 -7.83 6.29 -18.97
C LYS A 41 -6.89 7.13 -19.83
N TYR A 42 -5.65 7.37 -19.39
CA TYR A 42 -4.65 8.02 -20.23
C TYR A 42 -4.26 7.08 -21.39
N PRO A 43 -4.27 7.54 -22.66
CA PRO A 43 -3.91 6.68 -23.79
C PRO A 43 -2.52 6.05 -23.69
N ALA A 44 -1.59 6.72 -23.02
CA ALA A 44 -0.23 6.25 -22.78
C ALA A 44 -0.13 5.16 -21.69
N VAL A 45 -1.18 4.96 -20.90
CA VAL A 45 -1.23 3.95 -19.83
C VAL A 45 -2.15 2.79 -20.26
N ALA A 46 -3.30 3.10 -20.87
CA ALA A 46 -4.32 2.13 -21.25
C ALA A 46 -3.82 0.98 -22.16
N ASN A 47 -2.77 1.20 -22.94
CA ASN A 47 -2.28 0.24 -23.95
C ASN A 47 -1.04 -0.54 -23.51
N ASP A 48 -0.48 -0.29 -22.32
CA ASP A 48 0.84 -0.79 -21.92
C ASP A 48 0.79 -1.86 -20.81
N GLY A 49 -0.33 -2.59 -20.70
CA GLY A 49 -0.45 -3.69 -19.75
C GLY A 49 -0.52 -3.26 -18.28
N PHE A 50 -0.85 -2.00 -18.02
CA PHE A 50 -1.11 -1.49 -16.69
C PHE A 50 -2.47 -1.96 -16.16
N PHE A 51 -2.52 -2.30 -14.89
CA PHE A 51 -3.75 -2.70 -14.19
C PHE A 51 -3.76 -2.17 -12.77
N ILE A 52 -4.95 -2.14 -12.18
CA ILE A 52 -5.17 -1.74 -10.79
C ILE A 52 -4.84 -2.92 -9.88
N MET A 53 -4.09 -2.63 -8.81
CA MET A 53 -3.91 -3.51 -7.68
C MET A 53 -4.43 -2.79 -6.43
N ASP A 54 -5.05 -3.54 -5.53
CA ASP A 54 -5.49 -3.03 -4.25
C ASP A 54 -4.90 -3.83 -3.10
N SER A 55 -4.88 -3.21 -1.92
CA SER A 55 -4.31 -3.78 -0.70
C SER A 55 -5.03 -5.05 -0.21
N TRP A 56 -6.26 -5.31 -0.64
CA TRP A 56 -6.95 -6.57 -0.33
C TRP A 56 -6.51 -7.70 -1.23
N ALA A 57 -6.20 -7.43 -2.50
CA ALA A 57 -5.69 -8.43 -3.44
C ALA A 57 -4.37 -9.07 -2.96
N ILE A 58 -3.53 -8.30 -2.25
CA ILE A 58 -2.26 -8.78 -1.68
C ILE A 58 -2.42 -9.36 -0.26
N ARG A 59 -3.64 -9.47 0.28
CA ARG A 59 -3.93 -10.06 1.58
C ARG A 59 -4.59 -11.43 1.43
N SER A 60 -4.17 -12.38 2.25
CA SER A 60 -4.75 -13.71 2.38
C SER A 60 -5.75 -13.73 3.53
N GLY A 61 -6.94 -14.27 3.28
CA GLY A 61 -7.91 -14.54 4.35
C GLY A 61 -8.77 -13.36 4.79
N VAL A 62 -8.97 -12.33 3.96
CA VAL A 62 -9.97 -11.29 4.25
C VAL A 62 -11.37 -11.93 4.29
N VAL A 63 -11.88 -12.15 5.50
CA VAL A 63 -13.28 -12.52 5.72
C VAL A 63 -14.06 -11.24 5.93
N MET A 64 -14.88 -10.86 4.93
CA MET A 64 -15.83 -9.77 5.05
C MET A 64 -17.05 -10.29 5.84
N ASP A 65 -17.14 -9.96 7.12
CA ASP A 65 -18.43 -9.91 7.83
C ASP A 65 -18.95 -8.47 7.73
N GLU A 66 -20.25 -8.31 7.51
CA GLU A 66 -20.93 -7.13 6.97
C GLU A 66 -20.72 -5.81 7.73
N TYR A 67 -20.04 -5.80 8.88
CA TYR A 67 -19.91 -4.60 9.70
C TYR A 67 -18.55 -4.35 10.37
N GLU A 68 -17.59 -5.29 10.39
CA GLU A 68 -16.29 -5.08 11.04
C GLU A 68 -15.14 -5.88 10.39
N VAL A 69 -14.03 -5.21 10.04
CA VAL A 69 -12.76 -5.87 9.66
C VAL A 69 -12.04 -6.28 10.95
N HIS A 70 -12.29 -7.51 11.41
CA HIS A 70 -11.71 -8.01 12.66
C HIS A 70 -10.27 -8.50 12.54
N ASP A 71 -9.85 -8.86 11.32
CA ASP A 71 -8.53 -9.40 11.02
C ASP A 71 -8.18 -8.95 9.59
N GLN A 72 -7.07 -8.24 9.40
CA GLN A 72 -6.61 -7.92 8.05
C GLN A 72 -5.98 -9.14 7.35
N GLY A 73 -5.93 -10.30 8.01
CA GLY A 73 -5.26 -11.49 7.53
C GLY A 73 -3.76 -11.27 7.37
N HIS A 74 -3.08 -12.33 6.92
CA HIS A 74 -1.66 -12.27 6.56
C HIS A 74 -1.51 -11.73 5.13
N LEU A 75 -0.34 -11.21 4.78
CA LEU A 75 -0.04 -10.93 3.39
C LEU A 75 -0.05 -12.24 2.59
N ASN A 76 -0.52 -12.18 1.35
CA ASN A 76 -0.50 -13.32 0.44
C ASN A 76 0.91 -13.47 -0.14
N TRP A 77 1.82 -14.03 0.66
CA TRP A 77 3.23 -14.18 0.30
C TRP A 77 3.43 -14.97 -0.99
N SER A 78 2.64 -16.01 -1.26
CA SER A 78 2.73 -16.76 -2.52
C SER A 78 2.40 -15.91 -3.74
N LEU A 79 1.42 -15.01 -3.64
CA LEU A 79 1.12 -14.05 -4.71
C LEU A 79 2.25 -13.03 -4.88
N LEU A 80 2.73 -12.46 -3.76
CA LEU A 80 3.80 -11.47 -3.76
C LEU A 80 5.10 -12.04 -4.36
N GLU A 81 5.50 -13.25 -3.96
CA GLU A 81 6.65 -13.97 -4.52
C GLU A 81 6.46 -14.26 -6.01
N GLY A 82 5.23 -14.57 -6.44
CA GLY A 82 4.88 -14.73 -7.85
C GLY A 82 5.10 -13.47 -8.70
N TYR A 83 5.01 -12.30 -8.07
CA TYR A 83 5.37 -10.99 -8.65
C TYR A 83 6.81 -10.57 -8.38
N GLY A 84 7.64 -11.43 -7.76
CA GLY A 84 9.02 -11.10 -7.40
C GLY A 84 9.14 -10.11 -6.23
N ILE A 85 8.07 -9.89 -5.48
CA ILE A 85 8.03 -8.99 -4.33
C ILE A 85 8.53 -9.73 -3.10
N SER A 86 9.53 -9.16 -2.45
CA SER A 86 10.08 -9.65 -1.18
C SER A 86 9.82 -8.63 -0.06
N PRO A 87 9.85 -9.05 1.22
CA PRO A 87 9.90 -8.11 2.33
C PRO A 87 11.04 -7.10 2.18
N PRO A 88 10.93 -5.89 2.78
CA PRO A 88 12.07 -5.00 2.98
C PRO A 88 13.25 -5.75 3.62
N SER A 89 14.49 -5.39 3.27
CA SER A 89 15.69 -6.17 3.63
C SER A 89 15.94 -6.32 5.13
N ASP A 90 15.35 -5.46 5.94
CA ASP A 90 15.45 -5.40 7.39
C ASP A 90 14.24 -6.02 8.12
N MET A 91 13.30 -6.64 7.39
CA MET A 91 12.09 -7.24 7.95
C MET A 91 11.91 -8.69 7.47
N SER A 92 11.41 -9.55 8.35
CA SER A 92 10.92 -10.87 7.95
C SER A 92 9.48 -10.79 7.42
N GLN A 93 9.02 -11.86 6.73
CA GLN A 93 7.60 -11.99 6.36
C GLN A 93 6.69 -11.88 7.60
N ASP A 94 7.06 -12.57 8.69
CA ASP A 94 6.34 -12.53 9.97
C ASP A 94 6.28 -11.13 10.58
N ASP A 95 7.30 -10.29 10.38
CA ASP A 95 7.30 -8.91 10.87
C ASP A 95 6.36 -8.04 10.04
N LEU A 96 6.35 -8.23 8.73
CA LEU A 96 5.49 -7.46 7.84
C LEU A 96 4.02 -7.83 7.98
N ASP A 97 3.70 -9.09 8.29
CA ASP A 97 2.34 -9.54 8.60
C ASP A 97 1.74 -8.87 9.84
N LYS A 98 2.58 -8.37 10.75
CA LYS A 98 2.12 -7.62 11.94
C LYS A 98 1.83 -6.15 11.62
N VAL A 99 2.20 -5.67 10.44
CA VAL A 99 1.96 -4.29 10.01
C VAL A 99 0.50 -4.13 9.57
N TYR A 100 -0.17 -3.15 10.16
CA TYR A 100 -1.47 -2.71 9.68
C TYR A 100 -1.25 -1.83 8.46
N PHE A 101 -1.66 -2.31 7.29
CA PHE A 101 -1.65 -1.53 6.06
C PHE A 101 -3.04 -0.93 5.86
N ALA A 102 -3.12 0.39 5.71
CA ALA A 102 -4.38 1.03 5.37
C ALA A 102 -4.85 0.57 3.98
N TYR A 103 -6.17 0.61 3.75
CA TYR A 103 -6.69 0.30 2.43
C TYR A 103 -6.13 1.28 1.39
N HIS A 104 -5.56 0.74 0.32
CA HIS A 104 -4.99 1.54 -0.75
C HIS A 104 -5.14 0.86 -2.11
N VAL A 105 -5.24 1.68 -3.16
CA VAL A 105 -5.37 1.27 -4.57
C VAL A 105 -4.29 1.99 -5.37
N TRP A 106 -3.56 1.25 -6.19
CA TRP A 106 -2.47 1.78 -7.01
C TRP A 106 -2.45 1.11 -8.38
N VAL A 107 -1.64 1.64 -9.31
CA VAL A 107 -1.47 1.10 -10.66
C VAL A 107 -0.15 0.36 -10.77
N THR A 108 -0.12 -0.78 -11.46
CA THR A 108 1.10 -1.54 -11.71
C THR A 108 1.12 -2.12 -13.13
N ASN A 109 2.31 -2.38 -13.67
CA ASN A 109 2.51 -3.16 -14.90
C ASN A 109 3.09 -4.55 -14.63
N GLY A 110 3.07 -5.00 -13.37
CA GLY A 110 3.65 -6.28 -12.92
C GLY A 110 5.12 -6.20 -12.49
N TYR A 111 5.83 -5.09 -12.78
CA TYR A 111 7.23 -4.88 -12.37
C TYR A 111 7.44 -3.62 -11.54
N LEU A 112 6.66 -2.58 -11.81
CA LEU A 112 6.70 -1.31 -11.09
C LEU A 112 5.31 -0.96 -10.56
N HIS A 113 5.28 -0.26 -9.43
CA HIS A 113 4.11 0.15 -8.68
C HIS A 113 4.05 1.66 -8.63
N TYR A 114 2.90 2.23 -8.96
CA TYR A 114 2.70 3.67 -9.18
C TYR A 114 1.47 4.15 -8.42
N ASP A 115 1.63 5.26 -7.73
CA ASP A 115 0.54 6.01 -7.11
C ASP A 115 0.76 7.51 -7.30
N SER A 116 -0.04 8.34 -6.63
CA SER A 116 0.08 9.79 -6.76
C SER A 116 1.40 10.37 -6.19
N GLU A 117 2.07 9.67 -5.28
CA GLU A 117 3.34 10.08 -4.65
C GLU A 117 4.58 9.49 -5.36
N SER A 118 4.39 8.50 -6.23
CA SER A 118 5.46 7.72 -6.86
C SER A 118 5.35 7.72 -8.40
N PRO A 119 5.47 8.88 -9.07
CA PRO A 119 5.30 8.98 -10.52
C PRO A 119 6.34 8.16 -11.31
N GLU A 120 7.56 8.02 -10.79
CA GLU A 120 8.63 7.21 -11.40
C GLU A 120 8.43 5.70 -11.19
N GLY A 121 7.51 5.32 -10.30
CA GLY A 121 7.26 3.95 -9.89
C GLY A 121 8.32 3.38 -8.96
N VAL A 122 7.94 2.33 -8.24
CA VAL A 122 8.82 1.58 -7.33
C VAL A 122 8.73 0.08 -7.60
N ALA A 123 9.79 -0.67 -7.30
CA ALA A 123 9.88 -2.11 -7.63
C ALA A 123 9.02 -3.00 -6.71
N SER A 124 8.70 -2.53 -5.51
CA SER A 124 7.88 -3.24 -4.54
C SER A 124 6.75 -2.33 -4.06
N PRO A 125 5.52 -2.85 -3.84
CA PRO A 125 4.48 -2.04 -3.23
C PRO A 125 4.92 -1.50 -1.87
N PHE A 126 5.73 -2.24 -1.10
CA PHE A 126 6.24 -1.79 0.20
C PHE A 126 7.16 -0.57 0.12
N ASP A 127 7.62 -0.21 -1.09
CA ASP A 127 8.38 1.00 -1.33
C ASP A 127 7.51 2.24 -1.58
N LEU A 128 6.20 2.08 -1.79
CA LEU A 128 5.26 3.19 -1.90
C LEU A 128 5.24 3.99 -0.60
N PRO A 129 5.27 5.33 -0.65
CA PRO A 129 5.30 6.18 0.54
C PRO A 129 4.20 5.87 1.56
N ILE A 130 3.00 5.51 1.10
CA ILE A 130 1.90 5.15 2.01
C ILE A 130 2.21 3.90 2.84
N PHE A 131 2.72 2.83 2.23
CA PHE A 131 3.07 1.60 2.95
C PHE A 131 4.35 1.76 3.79
N LYS A 132 5.30 2.58 3.34
CA LYS A 132 6.45 2.98 4.19
C LYS A 132 5.99 3.66 5.48
N ARG A 133 5.05 4.60 5.40
CA ARG A 133 4.49 5.26 6.59
C ARG A 133 3.77 4.28 7.52
N ASP A 134 3.08 3.27 6.98
CA ASP A 134 2.43 2.24 7.78
C ASP A 134 3.45 1.35 8.50
N ILE A 135 4.53 0.95 7.82
CA ILE A 135 5.66 0.21 8.40
C ILE A 135 6.34 1.04 9.50
N GLU A 136 6.69 2.29 9.21
CA GLU A 136 7.31 3.20 10.19
C GLU A 136 6.43 3.39 11.43
N ARG A 137 5.12 3.55 11.23
CA ARG A 137 4.15 3.69 12.32
C ARG A 137 4.05 2.41 13.15
N HIS A 138 4.19 1.24 12.55
CA HIS A 138 4.26 -0.03 13.28
C HIS A 138 5.52 -0.10 14.13
N LEU A 139 6.69 0.20 13.56
CA LEU A 139 7.99 0.16 14.25
C LEU A 139 8.11 1.19 15.37
N ALA A 140 7.43 2.34 15.25
CA ALA A 140 7.41 3.38 16.27
C ALA A 140 6.53 3.06 17.49
N LYS A 141 5.65 2.04 17.41
CA LYS A 141 4.84 1.64 18.57
C LYS A 141 5.76 1.01 19.63
N PRO A 142 5.75 1.49 20.90
CA PRO A 142 6.52 0.84 21.94
C PRO A 142 6.04 -0.61 22.08
N VAL A 143 6.97 -1.56 21.96
CA VAL A 143 6.70 -2.97 22.30
C VAL A 143 6.22 -2.99 23.74
N PRO A 144 5.00 -3.48 24.04
CA PRO A 144 4.56 -3.62 25.43
C PRO A 144 5.62 -4.44 26.17
N ALA A 145 6.19 -3.88 27.24
CA ALA A 145 7.14 -4.62 28.07
C ALA A 145 6.48 -5.94 28.46
N GLN A 146 7.08 -7.07 28.07
CA GLN A 146 6.59 -8.37 28.49
C GLN A 146 6.58 -8.38 30.01
N THR A 147 5.39 -8.39 30.61
CA THR A 147 5.23 -8.53 32.06
C THR A 147 5.74 -9.92 32.42
N VAL A 148 7.02 -10.01 32.78
CA VAL A 148 7.61 -11.21 33.38
C VAL A 148 6.88 -11.42 34.70
N THR A 149 5.82 -12.22 34.66
CA THR A 149 5.11 -12.61 35.87
C THR A 149 5.99 -13.66 36.52
N LYS A 150 6.94 -13.21 37.35
CA LYS A 150 7.76 -14.07 38.18
C LYS A 150 6.80 -14.75 39.17
N ALA A 151 6.34 -15.95 38.83
CA ALA A 151 5.61 -16.80 39.76
C ALA A 151 6.56 -17.12 40.93
N LEU A 152 6.41 -16.35 42.02
CA LEU A 152 6.93 -16.72 43.33
C LEU A 152 6.19 -17.99 43.77
N ARG A 153 6.76 -19.15 43.42
CA ARG A 153 6.56 -20.36 44.22
C ARG A 153 7.29 -20.12 45.53
N MET A 154 6.56 -19.70 46.55
CA MET A 154 7.00 -19.94 47.92
C MET A 154 6.36 -21.24 48.40
N SER A 155 7.29 -22.14 48.73
CA SER A 155 7.20 -23.38 49.50
C SER A 155 6.30 -23.30 50.72
#